data_AF-A0A1Q7MHG4-F1
#
_entry.id   AF-A0A1Q7MHG4-F1
#
_cell.length_a   1.000
_cell.length_b   1.000
_cell.length_c   1.000
_cell.angle_alpha   90.00
_cell.angle_beta   90.00
_cell.angle_gamma   90.00
#
_symmetry.space_group_name_H-M   'P 1'
#
loop_
_entity.id
_entity.type
_entity.pdbx_description
1 polymer ?
#
loop_
_entity_poly.entity_id
_entity_poly.type
_entity_poly.pdbx_seq_one_letter_code
_entity_poly.pdbx_strand_id
1 'polypeptide(L)'
;MFSKDELSRLTQALANGVFSGASGDSLRLFDGRDLQAKPQVTLTVRDAPVLSSGGGTRIFTLPTALPNFASLGLASQLERRKPRRFPIDIGAVIGPIESVSELRMTLPVGWKAELPPNLTESRQFGTYSAEYAQDGRELRVTRHMSGHRGTAPPEAVDALITWLRAISKDDVKFIVLQPRE
;
A
#
# COMPACT_ATOMS: atom_id res chain seq x y z
N MET A 1 -8.90 25.17 -14.60
CA MET A 1 -9.99 24.25 -14.98
C MET A 1 -9.39 23.38 -16.06
N PHE A 2 -9.35 22.07 -15.90
CA PHE A 2 -8.74 21.19 -16.91
C PHE A 2 -9.55 21.23 -18.20
N SER A 3 -8.88 21.31 -19.34
CA SER A 3 -9.48 21.02 -20.64
C SER A 3 -9.87 19.54 -20.71
N LYS A 4 -10.74 19.19 -21.66
CA LYS A 4 -11.19 17.79 -21.86
C LYS A 4 -10.01 16.85 -22.15
N ASP A 5 -9.02 17.33 -22.90
CA ASP A 5 -7.84 16.55 -23.28
C ASP A 5 -6.86 16.39 -22.11
N GLU A 6 -6.71 17.41 -21.27
CA GLU A 6 -5.94 17.30 -20.03
C GLU A 6 -6.60 16.34 -19.04
N LEU A 7 -7.92 16.42 -18.88
CA LEU A 7 -8.66 15.52 -18.01
C LEU A 7 -8.55 14.08 -18.48
N SER A 8 -8.64 13.85 -19.80
CA SER A 8 -8.49 12.51 -20.39
C SER A 8 -7.08 11.95 -20.17
N ARG A 9 -6.04 12.76 -20.38
CA ARG A 9 -4.64 12.36 -20.10
C ARG A 9 -4.40 12.07 -18.62
N LEU A 10 -4.94 12.90 -17.73
CA LEU A 10 -4.86 12.68 -16.28
C LEU A 10 -5.59 11.40 -15.88
N THR A 11 -6.79 11.17 -16.41
CA THR A 11 -7.59 9.97 -16.16
C THR A 11 -6.83 8.72 -16.55
N GLN A 12 -6.19 8.71 -17.73
CA GLN A 12 -5.39 7.59 -18.19
C GLN A 12 -4.11 7.40 -17.36
N ALA A 13 -3.42 8.48 -17.00
CA ALA A 13 -2.22 8.42 -16.16
C ALA A 13 -2.52 7.86 -14.76
N LEU A 14 -3.61 8.30 -14.13
CA LEU A 14 -4.04 7.79 -12.83
C LEU A 14 -4.46 6.31 -12.92
N ALA A 15 -5.16 5.91 -13.99
CA ALA A 15 -5.54 4.51 -14.18
C ALA A 15 -4.32 3.59 -14.27
N ASN A 16 -3.31 3.98 -15.03
CA ASN A 16 -2.05 3.25 -15.13
C ASN A 16 -1.24 3.27 -13.83
N GLY A 17 -1.37 4.33 -13.03
CA GLY A 17 -0.76 4.42 -11.70
C GLY A 17 -1.39 3.49 -10.66
N VAL A 18 -2.66 3.13 -10.81
CA VAL A 18 -3.34 2.14 -9.97
C VAL A 18 -3.07 0.73 -10.46
N PHE A 19 -3.32 0.47 -11.75
CA PHE A 19 -3.08 -0.80 -12.42
C PHE A 19 -2.35 -0.57 -13.75
N SER A 20 -1.14 -1.08 -13.87
CA SER A 20 -0.35 -0.97 -15.10
C SER A 20 -1.11 -1.58 -16.29
N GLY A 21 -1.22 -0.82 -17.38
CA GLY A 21 -1.89 -1.25 -18.62
C GLY A 21 -3.41 -1.07 -18.60
N ALA A 22 -3.97 -0.47 -17.54
CA ALA A 22 -5.41 -0.25 -17.47
C ALA A 22 -5.87 1.03 -18.18
N SER A 23 -7.16 1.08 -18.50
CA SER A 23 -7.81 2.21 -19.17
C SER A 23 -8.66 3.00 -18.18
N GLY A 24 -8.52 4.32 -18.16
CA GLY A 24 -9.35 5.19 -17.33
C GLY A 24 -10.68 5.52 -18.02
N ASP A 25 -11.80 5.27 -17.34
CA ASP A 25 -13.14 5.51 -17.85
C ASP A 25 -13.68 6.88 -17.41
N SER A 26 -13.61 7.16 -16.10
CA SER A 26 -14.15 8.39 -15.53
C SER A 26 -13.34 8.83 -14.31
N LEU A 27 -13.10 10.14 -14.21
CA LEU A 27 -12.36 10.77 -13.12
C LEU A 27 -13.20 11.89 -12.50
N ARG A 28 -13.37 11.86 -11.18
CA ARG A 28 -13.93 12.95 -10.39
C ARG A 28 -12.86 13.47 -9.44
N LEU A 29 -12.62 14.77 -9.49
CA LEU A 29 -11.72 15.50 -8.60
C LEU A 29 -12.57 16.36 -7.65
N PHE A 30 -12.07 16.57 -6.44
CA PHE A 30 -12.64 17.54 -5.51
C PHE A 30 -12.33 18.98 -5.96
N ASP A 31 -13.14 19.94 -5.50
CA ASP A 31 -12.86 21.36 -5.74
C ASP A 31 -11.81 21.87 -4.74
N GLY A 32 -10.56 21.98 -5.19
CA GLY A 32 -9.47 22.48 -4.36
C GLY A 32 -9.54 23.98 -3.99
N ARG A 33 -10.51 24.74 -4.52
CA ARG A 33 -10.75 26.13 -4.12
C ARG A 33 -11.70 26.24 -2.93
N ASP A 34 -12.52 25.22 -2.74
CA ASP A 34 -13.37 25.11 -1.55
C ASP A 34 -12.55 24.48 -0.43
N LEU A 35 -12.17 25.29 0.56
CA LEU A 35 -11.41 24.84 1.72
C LEU A 35 -12.20 23.91 2.64
N GLN A 36 -13.52 23.78 2.43
CA GLN A 36 -14.39 22.84 3.13
C GLN A 36 -14.65 21.56 2.34
N ALA A 37 -14.25 21.49 1.06
CA ALA A 37 -14.43 20.29 0.26
C ALA A 37 -13.57 19.14 0.80
N LYS A 38 -14.16 17.95 0.86
CA LYS A 38 -13.40 16.74 1.19
C LYS A 38 -12.41 16.45 0.05
N PRO A 39 -11.09 16.30 0.32
CA PRO A 39 -10.09 16.02 -0.70
C PRO A 39 -10.23 14.57 -1.20
N GLN A 40 -11.16 14.35 -2.12
CA GLN A 40 -11.49 13.03 -2.66
C GLN A 40 -11.29 13.00 -4.17
N VAL A 41 -10.57 11.97 -4.63
CA VAL A 41 -10.44 11.61 -6.04
C VAL A 41 -11.12 10.27 -6.25
N THR A 42 -11.93 10.15 -7.30
CA THR A 42 -12.59 8.88 -7.66
C THR A 42 -12.31 8.59 -9.12
N LEU A 43 -11.85 7.37 -9.39
CA LEU A 43 -11.46 6.91 -10.71
C LEU A 43 -12.12 5.57 -11.00
N THR A 44 -12.75 5.46 -12.17
CA THR A 44 -13.21 4.18 -12.71
C THR A 44 -12.18 3.68 -13.70
N VAL A 45 -11.77 2.42 -13.55
CA VAL A 45 -10.76 1.76 -14.38
C VAL A 45 -11.38 0.55 -15.09
N ARG A 46 -10.98 0.31 -16.33
CA ARG A 46 -11.37 -0.84 -17.15
C ARG A 46 -10.13 -1.59 -17.66
N ASP A 47 -10.35 -2.84 -18.08
CA ASP A 47 -9.39 -3.68 -18.81
C ASP A 47 -8.02 -3.82 -18.11
N ALA A 48 -8.02 -3.75 -16.79
CA ALA A 48 -6.81 -3.89 -16.00
C ALA A 48 -6.32 -5.37 -16.02
N PRO A 49 -5.09 -5.66 -16.46
CA PRO A 49 -4.54 -7.01 -16.51
C PRO A 49 -4.09 -7.47 -15.11
N VAL A 50 -5.05 -7.65 -14.20
CA VAL A 50 -4.77 -7.91 -12.77
C VAL A 50 -4.56 -9.38 -12.43
N LEU A 51 -4.97 -10.28 -13.32
CA LEU A 51 -4.82 -11.72 -13.16
C LEU A 51 -3.83 -12.28 -14.19
N SER A 52 -2.87 -13.05 -13.71
CA SER A 52 -2.07 -13.98 -14.53
C SER A 52 -2.39 -15.42 -14.14
N SER A 53 -1.89 -16.39 -14.92
CA SER A 53 -2.23 -17.81 -14.74
C SER A 53 -0.97 -18.65 -14.74
N GLY A 54 -0.92 -19.67 -13.89
CA GLY A 54 0.17 -20.64 -13.86
C GLY A 54 -0.27 -21.91 -13.13
N GLY A 55 -0.04 -23.08 -13.73
CA GLY A 55 -0.24 -24.37 -13.06
C GLY A 55 -1.64 -24.61 -12.47
N GLY A 56 -2.70 -24.13 -13.12
CA GLY A 56 -4.09 -24.28 -12.63
C GLY A 56 -4.54 -23.22 -11.62
N THR A 57 -3.64 -22.38 -11.10
CA THR A 57 -3.97 -21.25 -10.22
C THR A 57 -3.98 -19.93 -10.99
N ARG A 58 -4.62 -18.92 -10.37
CA ARG A 58 -4.60 -17.54 -10.84
C ARG A 58 -3.79 -16.70 -9.86
N ILE A 59 -2.98 -15.79 -10.36
CA ILE A 59 -2.18 -14.89 -9.52
C ILE A 59 -2.78 -13.51 -9.67
N PHE A 60 -3.27 -12.96 -8.56
CA PHE A 60 -3.74 -11.59 -8.50
C PHE A 60 -2.62 -10.68 -8.01
N THR A 61 -2.11 -9.82 -8.90
CA THR A 61 -1.08 -8.84 -8.56
C THR A 61 -1.73 -7.64 -7.87
N LEU A 62 -1.26 -7.30 -6.67
CA LEU A 62 -1.80 -6.17 -5.92
C LEU A 62 -1.47 -4.85 -6.64
N PRO A 63 -2.42 -3.88 -6.66
CA PRO A 63 -2.20 -2.58 -7.29
C PRO A 63 -1.07 -1.81 -6.61
N THR A 64 -0.32 -1.03 -7.39
CA THR A 64 0.72 -0.12 -6.88
C THR A 64 0.16 0.97 -5.98
N ALA A 65 -1.12 1.31 -6.14
CA ALA A 65 -1.85 2.23 -5.27
C ALA A 65 -2.21 1.64 -3.90
N LEU A 66 -1.91 0.36 -3.65
CA LEU A 66 -2.00 -0.28 -2.33
C LEU A 66 -0.59 -0.53 -1.78
N PRO A 67 0.17 0.51 -1.41
CA PRO A 67 1.57 0.38 -1.04
C PRO A 67 1.73 -0.54 0.18
N ASN A 68 2.75 -1.40 0.17
CA ASN A 68 3.33 -1.88 1.41
C ASN A 68 4.42 -0.92 1.88
N PHE A 69 4.77 -1.01 3.16
CA PHE A 69 5.83 -0.18 3.75
C PHE A 69 7.12 -0.98 3.96
N ALA A 70 7.31 -2.06 3.19
CA ALA A 70 8.52 -2.85 3.24
C ALA A 70 9.71 -2.04 2.70
N SER A 71 10.75 -1.90 3.52
CA SER A 71 11.96 -1.13 3.19
C SER A 71 13.21 -1.80 3.73
N LEU A 72 13.45 -3.05 3.30
CA LEU A 72 14.66 -3.81 3.64
C LEU A 72 15.95 -3.08 3.21
N GLY A 73 15.89 -2.30 2.13
CA GLY A 73 16.98 -1.46 1.67
C GLY A 73 17.39 -0.41 2.70
N LEU A 74 16.41 0.28 3.32
CA LEU A 74 16.66 1.29 4.34
C LEU A 74 17.24 0.65 5.61
N ALA A 75 16.67 -0.46 6.08
CA ALA A 75 17.19 -1.20 7.22
C ALA A 75 18.67 -1.61 7.02
N SER A 76 19.00 -2.11 5.82
CA SER A 76 20.38 -2.49 5.46
C SER A 76 21.33 -1.29 5.36
N GLN A 77 20.85 -0.15 4.86
CA GLN A 77 21.64 1.08 4.82
C GLN A 77 21.94 1.62 6.21
N LEU A 78 20.97 1.58 7.13
CA LEU A 78 21.16 1.99 8.51
C LEU A 78 22.16 1.07 9.23
N GLU A 79 22.09 -0.24 9.00
CA GLU A 79 23.04 -1.22 9.56
C GLU A 79 24.48 -0.89 9.18
N ARG A 80 24.72 -0.60 7.89
CA ARG A 80 26.06 -0.24 7.38
C ARG A 80 26.60 1.10 7.88
N ARG A 81 25.75 1.96 8.44
CA ARG A 81 26.11 3.31 8.92
C ARG A 81 26.26 3.38 10.44
N LYS A 82 26.24 2.24 11.14
CA LYS A 82 26.52 2.19 12.57
C LYS A 82 28.00 2.46 12.87
N PRO A 83 28.34 3.02 14.05
CA PRO A 83 27.41 3.52 15.06
C PRO A 83 26.84 4.89 14.67
N ARG A 84 25.61 5.17 15.12
CA ARG A 84 24.98 6.48 14.90
C ARG A 84 25.51 7.49 15.93
N ARG A 85 25.83 8.71 15.48
CA ARG A 85 26.34 9.80 16.35
C ARG A 85 25.28 10.81 16.76
N PHE A 86 24.32 11.09 15.89
CA PHE A 86 23.28 12.10 16.11
C PHE A 86 21.95 11.47 16.50
N PRO A 87 21.09 12.18 17.24
CA PRO A 87 19.73 11.73 17.52
C PRO A 87 18.96 11.36 16.24
N ILE A 88 17.92 10.56 16.42
CA ILE A 88 16.98 10.20 15.37
C ILE A 88 15.78 11.14 15.48
N ASP A 89 15.51 11.90 14.43
CA ASP A 89 14.22 12.55 14.27
C ASP A 89 13.20 11.47 13.89
N ILE A 90 12.27 11.18 14.79
CA ILE A 90 11.23 10.16 14.58
C ILE A 90 10.28 10.60 13.47
N GLY A 91 9.99 11.90 13.38
CA GLY A 91 9.12 12.45 12.34
C GLY A 91 9.72 12.27 10.93
N ALA A 92 11.04 12.14 10.82
CA ALA A 92 11.71 11.90 9.54
C ALA A 92 11.73 10.42 9.09
N VAL A 93 11.26 9.48 9.93
CA VAL A 93 11.26 8.04 9.58
C VAL A 93 10.12 7.69 8.62
N ILE A 94 8.88 7.99 9.00
CA ILE A 94 7.67 7.78 8.18
C ILE A 94 7.01 9.10 7.78
N GLY A 95 7.28 10.19 8.50
CA GLY A 95 6.45 11.40 8.44
C GLY A 95 5.32 11.35 9.47
N PRO A 96 4.81 12.50 9.94
CA PRO A 96 3.63 12.57 10.80
C PRO A 96 2.35 12.35 9.97
N ILE A 97 2.31 11.23 9.27
CA ILE A 97 1.24 10.85 8.35
C ILE A 97 0.43 9.72 8.97
N GLU A 98 -0.82 9.65 8.54
CA GLU A 98 -1.65 8.48 8.68
C GLU A 98 -2.10 8.07 7.27
N SER A 99 -1.97 6.79 6.96
CA SER A 99 -2.37 6.23 5.68
C SER A 99 -3.17 4.95 5.92
N VAL A 100 -4.35 4.87 5.32
CA VAL A 100 -5.16 3.66 5.22
C VAL A 100 -5.32 3.34 3.75
N SER A 101 -4.93 2.13 3.36
CA SER A 101 -5.09 1.60 2.01
C SER A 101 -5.97 0.36 2.10
N GLU A 102 -7.10 0.36 1.40
CA GLU A 102 -8.03 -0.76 1.40
C GLU A 102 -8.33 -1.20 -0.04
N LEU A 103 -8.22 -2.49 -0.28
CA LEU A 103 -8.71 -3.15 -1.49
C LEU A 103 -9.85 -4.07 -1.09
N ARG A 104 -10.97 -3.97 -1.82
CA ARG A 104 -12.06 -4.95 -1.78
C ARG A 104 -12.26 -5.51 -3.18
N MET A 105 -12.26 -6.83 -3.30
CA MET A 105 -12.45 -7.53 -4.55
C MET A 105 -13.51 -8.62 -4.39
N THR A 106 -14.51 -8.64 -5.27
CA THR A 106 -15.47 -9.74 -5.32
C THR A 106 -14.95 -10.84 -6.24
N LEU A 107 -14.64 -11.99 -5.66
CA LEU A 107 -14.23 -13.19 -6.37
C LEU A 107 -15.43 -13.89 -7.04
N PRO A 108 -15.19 -14.64 -8.13
CA PRO A 108 -16.17 -15.58 -8.66
C PRO A 108 -16.57 -16.62 -7.61
N VAL A 109 -17.73 -17.25 -7.82
CA VAL A 109 -18.25 -18.25 -6.88
C VAL A 109 -17.27 -19.44 -6.77
N GLY A 110 -16.98 -19.84 -5.54
CA GLY A 110 -16.13 -20.99 -5.23
C GLY A 110 -14.63 -20.73 -5.29
N TRP A 111 -14.19 -19.54 -5.68
CA TRP A 111 -12.77 -19.18 -5.68
C TRP A 111 -12.26 -18.97 -4.24
N LYS A 112 -11.02 -19.40 -3.98
CA LYS A 112 -10.35 -19.26 -2.69
C LYS A 112 -9.02 -18.54 -2.83
N ALA A 113 -8.72 -17.64 -1.91
CA ALA A 113 -7.45 -16.93 -1.83
C ALA A 113 -6.53 -17.62 -0.82
N GLU A 114 -5.27 -17.80 -1.19
CA GLU A 114 -4.21 -18.16 -0.25
C GLU A 114 -3.77 -16.87 0.46
N LEU A 115 -4.25 -16.70 1.70
CA LEU A 115 -4.03 -15.48 2.45
C LEU A 115 -2.66 -15.54 3.17
N PRO A 116 -1.81 -14.52 3.01
CA PRO A 116 -0.60 -14.39 3.82
C PRO A 116 -0.98 -14.08 5.28
N PRO A 117 -0.04 -14.27 6.23
CA PRO A 117 -0.30 -13.93 7.63
C PRO A 117 -0.54 -12.43 7.82
N ASN A 118 -1.46 -12.09 8.71
CA ASN A 118 -1.65 -10.72 9.17
C ASN A 118 -0.42 -10.25 9.97
N LEU A 119 -0.15 -8.95 9.92
CA LEU A 119 0.97 -8.32 10.58
C LEU A 119 0.49 -7.10 11.36
N THR A 120 1.00 -6.91 12.57
CA THR A 120 0.83 -5.67 13.34
C THR A 120 2.10 -5.39 14.11
N GLU A 121 2.67 -4.22 13.92
CA GLU A 121 3.93 -3.80 14.53
C GLU A 121 3.82 -2.36 15.01
N SER A 122 3.98 -2.16 16.32
CA SER A 122 3.97 -0.84 16.94
C SER A 122 5.24 -0.62 17.77
N ARG A 123 5.89 0.51 17.53
CA ARG A 123 7.11 0.96 18.23
C ARG A 123 7.10 2.48 18.36
N GLN A 124 8.10 3.03 19.04
CA GLN A 124 8.24 4.49 19.21
C GLN A 124 8.29 5.26 17.87
N PHE A 125 8.62 4.60 16.76
CA PHE A 125 8.72 5.22 15.44
C PHE A 125 7.39 5.33 14.68
N GLY A 126 6.42 4.48 15.02
CA GLY A 126 5.13 4.40 14.33
C GLY A 126 4.43 3.06 14.56
N THR A 127 3.25 2.96 13.95
CA THR A 127 2.43 1.75 13.94
C THR A 127 2.11 1.35 12.52
N TYR A 128 2.29 0.06 12.22
CA TYR A 128 1.93 -0.56 10.94
C TYR A 128 1.03 -1.76 11.18
N SER A 129 0.01 -1.92 10.36
CA SER A 129 -0.77 -3.16 10.28
C SER A 129 -1.10 -3.53 8.84
N ALA A 130 -1.15 -4.84 8.58
CA ALA A 130 -1.58 -5.42 7.31
C ALA A 130 -2.52 -6.60 7.61
N GLU A 131 -3.71 -6.54 7.03
CA GLU A 131 -4.75 -7.54 7.21
C GLU A 131 -5.22 -8.09 5.86
N TYR A 132 -5.33 -9.41 5.78
CA TYR A 132 -5.75 -10.17 4.62
C TYR A 132 -6.91 -11.06 5.04
N ALA A 133 -8.07 -10.88 4.43
CA ALA A 133 -9.27 -11.63 4.77
C ALA A 133 -10.05 -12.00 3.53
N GLN A 134 -10.67 -13.18 3.55
CA GLN A 134 -11.71 -13.54 2.59
C GLN A 134 -12.97 -13.94 3.35
N ASP A 135 -14.05 -13.19 3.16
CA ASP A 135 -15.39 -13.53 3.66
C ASP A 135 -16.31 -13.89 2.49
N GLY A 136 -16.66 -15.17 2.40
CA GLY A 136 -17.39 -15.73 1.26
C GLY A 136 -16.67 -15.43 -0.06
N ARG A 137 -17.19 -14.47 -0.81
CA ARG A 137 -16.66 -14.02 -2.11
C ARG A 137 -15.85 -12.73 -2.02
N GLU A 138 -15.89 -11.99 -0.92
CA GLU A 138 -15.14 -10.74 -0.79
C GLU A 138 -13.73 -11.05 -0.29
N LEU A 139 -12.72 -10.75 -1.11
CA LEU A 139 -11.34 -10.62 -0.68
C LEU A 139 -11.10 -9.17 -0.24
N ARG A 140 -10.56 -9.00 0.96
CA ARG A 140 -10.19 -7.71 1.54
C ARG A 140 -8.71 -7.69 1.89
N VAL A 141 -8.05 -6.60 1.51
CA VAL A 141 -6.69 -6.28 1.95
C VAL A 141 -6.71 -4.89 2.55
N THR A 142 -6.29 -4.77 3.81
CA THR A 142 -6.21 -3.49 4.51
C THR A 142 -4.78 -3.28 4.99
N ARG A 143 -4.22 -2.12 4.72
CA ARG A 143 -2.92 -1.68 5.26
C ARG A 143 -3.09 -0.34 5.94
N HIS A 144 -2.57 -0.23 7.16
CA HIS A 144 -2.55 1.02 7.92
C HIS A 144 -1.13 1.35 8.34
N MET A 145 -0.74 2.60 8.16
CA MET A 145 0.53 3.15 8.61
C MET A 145 0.28 4.47 9.32
N SER A 146 0.88 4.63 10.50
CA SER A 146 0.94 5.90 11.21
C SER A 146 2.36 6.16 11.70
N GLY A 147 2.87 7.36 11.43
CA GLY A 147 4.17 7.79 11.96
C GLY A 147 4.01 8.59 13.25
N HIS A 148 4.95 8.39 14.18
CA HIS A 148 5.00 9.18 15.40
C HIS A 148 5.87 10.44 15.23
N ARG A 149 5.90 11.28 16.26
CA ARG A 149 6.78 12.46 16.35
C ARG A 149 7.71 12.33 17.56
N GLY A 150 8.79 13.10 17.55
CA GLY A 150 9.73 13.20 18.66
C GLY A 150 11.17 12.93 18.25
N THR A 151 12.03 12.78 19.25
CA THR A 151 13.44 12.47 19.06
C THR A 151 13.79 11.20 19.85
N ALA A 152 14.54 10.31 19.22
CA ALA A 152 15.09 9.13 19.88
C ALA A 152 16.62 9.26 19.96
N PRO A 153 17.27 8.68 20.97
CA PRO A 153 18.71 8.78 21.10
C PRO A 153 19.42 7.91 20.04
N PRO A 154 20.71 8.16 19.73
CA PRO A 154 21.41 7.48 18.63
C PRO A 154 21.40 5.95 18.71
N GLU A 155 21.47 5.38 19.91
CA GLU A 155 21.44 3.94 20.20
C GLU A 155 20.12 3.27 19.83
N ALA A 156 19.03 4.04 19.70
CA ALA A 156 17.75 3.51 19.25
C ALA A 156 17.75 3.07 17.77
N VAL A 157 18.88 3.24 17.06
CA VAL A 157 19.05 2.77 15.67
C VAL A 157 18.81 1.26 15.54
N ASP A 158 19.17 0.46 16.55
CA ASP A 158 18.93 -0.99 16.52
C ASP A 158 17.44 -1.33 16.61
N ALA A 159 16.72 -0.61 17.46
CA ALA A 159 15.26 -0.71 17.56
C ALA A 159 14.58 -0.27 16.25
N LEU A 160 15.09 0.78 15.61
CA LEU A 160 14.59 1.27 14.32
C LEU A 160 14.79 0.21 13.22
N ILE A 161 15.98 -0.37 13.11
CA ILE A 161 16.28 -1.41 12.13
C ILE A 161 15.40 -2.64 12.36
N THR A 162 15.24 -3.04 13.63
CA THR A 162 14.38 -4.17 14.00
C THR A 162 12.94 -3.92 13.57
N TRP A 163 12.41 -2.72 13.84
CA TRP A 163 11.06 -2.36 13.44
C TRP A 163 10.90 -2.29 11.92
N LEU A 164 11.84 -1.68 11.19
CA LEU A 164 11.82 -1.62 9.72
C LEU A 164 11.85 -3.03 9.10
N ARG A 165 12.64 -3.95 9.67
CA ARG A 165 12.65 -5.36 9.24
C ARG A 165 11.32 -6.06 9.55
N ALA A 166 10.72 -5.78 10.71
CA ALA A 166 9.46 -6.38 11.11
C ALA A 166 8.32 -5.96 10.18
N ILE A 167 8.15 -4.66 9.89
CA ILE A 167 7.14 -4.18 8.93
C ILE A 167 7.41 -4.68 7.51
N SER A 168 8.67 -4.92 7.16
CA SER A 168 9.04 -5.46 5.85
C SER A 168 8.72 -6.93 5.65
N LYS A 169 8.22 -7.62 6.68
CA LYS A 169 7.63 -8.96 6.51
C LYS A 169 6.34 -8.93 5.69
N ASP A 170 5.68 -7.78 5.60
CA ASP A 170 4.63 -7.56 4.62
C ASP A 170 5.23 -7.11 3.28
N ASP A 171 5.85 -8.06 2.57
CA ASP A 171 6.36 -7.87 1.21
C ASP A 171 5.41 -8.42 0.13
N VAL A 172 4.15 -8.67 0.51
CA VAL A 172 3.12 -9.26 -0.33
C VAL A 172 2.86 -8.37 -1.54
N LYS A 173 3.15 -8.90 -2.73
CA LYS A 173 2.91 -8.27 -4.05
C LYS A 173 1.79 -8.94 -4.84
N PHE A 174 1.46 -10.17 -4.49
CA PHE A 174 0.42 -10.94 -5.17
C PHE A 174 -0.28 -11.86 -4.18
N ILE A 175 -1.52 -12.22 -4.52
CA ILE A 175 -2.32 -13.22 -3.81
C ILE A 175 -2.63 -14.33 -4.79
N VAL A 176 -2.36 -15.57 -4.40
CA VAL A 176 -2.74 -16.74 -5.20
C VAL A 176 -4.23 -16.98 -5.01
N LEU A 177 -4.94 -17.15 -6.12
CA LEU A 177 -6.34 -17.49 -6.19
C LEU A 177 -6.46 -18.89 -6.79
N GLN A 178 -7.16 -19.76 -6.08
CA GLN A 178 -7.53 -21.10 -6.51
C GLN A 178 -8.95 -21.02 -7.10
N PRO A 179 -9.11 -21.18 -8.42
CA PRO A 179 -10.43 -21.37 -9.02
C PRO A 179 -11.07 -22.65 -8.46
N ARG A 180 -12.40 -22.68 -8.46
CA ARG A 180 -13.12 -23.93 -8.21
C ARG A 180 -12.85 -24.90 -9.37
N GLU A 181 -12.45 -26.13 -9.05
CA GLU A 181 -12.43 -27.25 -10.01
C GLU A 181 -13.83 -27.55 -10.57
#